data_AF-A0A8I1IWE6-F1
#
_entry.id   AF-A0A8I1IWE6-F1
#
_cell.length_a   1.000
_cell.length_b   1.000
_cell.length_c   1.000
_cell.angle_alpha   90.00
_cell.angle_beta   90.00
_cell.angle_gamma   90.00
#
_symmetry.space_group_name_H-M   'P 1'
#
loop_
_entity.id
_entity.type
_entity.pdbx_description
1 polymer ?
#
loop_
_entity_poly.entity_id
_entity_poly.type
_entity_poly.pdbx_seq_one_letter_code
_entity_poly.pdbx_strand_id
1 'polypeptide(L)'
;MSLDQANQELQNLDRLERSELIELVEKIIRDEGTEEEIDSMLTIVKQNTPHPGISNLIYWDDRDLSAAEIVDEALRYQPIILPPHESSP
;
A
#
# COMPACT_ATOMS: atom_id res chain seq x y z
N MET A 1 4.60 19.23 -22.17
CA MET A 1 4.37 18.32 -21.03
C MET A 1 4.91 19.01 -19.79
N SER A 2 4.12 19.06 -18.70
CA SER A 2 4.59 19.66 -17.43
C SER A 2 5.52 18.69 -16.69
N LEU A 3 6.45 19.21 -15.88
CA LEU A 3 7.26 18.40 -14.96
C LEU A 3 6.39 17.57 -14.02
N ASP A 4 5.26 18.13 -13.57
CA ASP A 4 4.28 17.40 -12.76
C ASP A 4 3.64 16.24 -13.51
N GLN A 5 3.35 16.44 -14.80
CA GLN A 5 2.73 15.41 -15.64
C GLN A 5 3.73 14.29 -15.97
N ALA A 6 4.99 14.63 -16.25
CA ALA A 6 6.05 13.64 -16.45
C ALA A 6 6.36 12.86 -15.15
N ASN A 7 6.34 13.50 -13.99
CA ASN A 7 6.51 12.82 -12.70
C ASN A 7 5.31 11.92 -12.37
N GLN A 8 4.09 12.33 -12.69
CA GLN A 8 2.91 11.47 -12.56
C GLN A 8 2.94 10.28 -13.55
N GLU A 9 3.42 10.48 -14.77
CA GLU A 9 3.58 9.41 -15.77
C GLU A 9 4.69 8.42 -15.35
N LEU A 10 5.83 8.91 -14.86
CA LEU A 10 6.91 8.06 -14.33
C LEU A 10 6.47 7.29 -13.08
N GLN A 11 5.69 7.92 -12.19
CA GLN A 11 5.09 7.23 -11.04
C GLN A 11 4.02 6.20 -11.44
N ASN A 12 3.36 6.35 -12.59
CA ASN A 12 2.39 5.38 -13.09
C ASN A 12 3.03 4.24 -13.89
N LEU A 13 4.27 4.37 -14.35
CA LEU A 13 4.99 3.31 -15.07
C LEU A 13 5.70 2.33 -14.14
N ASP A 14 6.06 2.75 -12.93
CA ASP A 14 6.68 1.92 -11.88
C ASP A 14 5.67 1.38 -10.85
N ARG A 15 4.38 1.77 -10.94
CA ARG A 15 3.34 1.27 -10.04
C ARG A 15 2.74 -0.02 -10.58
N LEU A 16 2.77 -1.05 -9.75
CA LEU A 16 2.11 -2.32 -10.05
C LEU A 16 0.62 -2.12 -10.25
N GLU A 17 0.07 -2.86 -11.21
CA GLU A 17 -1.37 -2.89 -11.43
C GLU A 17 -2.06 -3.48 -10.20
N ARG A 18 -3.31 -3.06 -9.97
CA ARG A 18 -4.12 -3.53 -8.84
C ARG A 18 -4.10 -5.06 -8.72
N SER A 19 -4.24 -5.77 -9.84
CA SER A 19 -4.26 -7.22 -9.87
C SER A 19 -2.95 -7.85 -9.38
N GLU A 20 -1.80 -7.26 -9.73
CA GLU A 20 -0.48 -7.75 -9.29
C GLU A 20 -0.28 -7.53 -7.79
N LEU A 21 -0.74 -6.39 -7.25
CA LEU A 21 -0.73 -6.14 -5.81
C LEU A 21 -1.58 -7.16 -5.05
N ILE A 22 -2.73 -7.55 -5.62
CA ILE A 22 -3.60 -8.55 -5.02
C ILE A 22 -2.93 -9.91 -4.97
N GLU A 23 -2.28 -10.33 -6.06
CA GLU A 23 -1.53 -11.59 -6.09
C GLU A 23 -0.40 -11.61 -5.05
N LEU A 24 0.32 -10.49 -4.88
CA LEU A 24 1.37 -10.36 -3.86
C LEU A 24 0.78 -10.46 -2.44
N VAL A 25 -0.29 -9.74 -2.15
CA VAL A 25 -0.95 -9.79 -0.84
C VAL A 25 -1.52 -11.19 -0.56
N GLU A 26 -2.07 -11.85 -1.57
CA GLU A 26 -2.58 -13.22 -1.45
C GLU A 26 -1.47 -14.22 -1.12
N LYS A 27 -0.29 -14.11 -1.73
CA LYS A 27 0.90 -14.92 -1.40
C LYS A 27 1.37 -14.67 0.03
N ILE A 28 1.41 -13.41 0.47
CA ILE A 28 1.79 -13.05 1.85
C ILE A 28 0.81 -13.67 2.86
N ILE A 29 -0.50 -13.58 2.61
CA ILE A 29 -1.54 -14.16 3.50
C ILE A 29 -1.43 -15.69 3.56
N ARG A 30 -1.06 -16.33 2.45
CA ARG A 30 -0.87 -17.77 2.35
C ARG A 30 0.47 -18.26 2.92
N ASP A 31 1.34 -17.36 3.38
CA ASP A 31 2.70 -17.68 3.80
C ASP A 31 3.49 -18.43 2.69
N GLU A 32 3.27 -18.02 1.44
CA GLU A 32 3.86 -18.67 0.27
C GLU A 32 5.22 -18.03 -0.08
N GLY A 33 6.30 -18.68 0.35
CA GLY A 33 7.69 -18.26 0.07
C GLY A 33 8.59 -18.42 1.29
N THR A 34 9.82 -17.92 1.20
CA THR A 34 10.67 -17.73 2.39
C THR A 34 10.31 -16.43 3.13
N GLU A 35 10.77 -16.29 4.37
CA GLU A 35 10.60 -15.05 5.15
C GLU A 35 11.14 -13.83 4.39
N GLU A 36 12.29 -13.96 3.71
CA GLU A 36 12.88 -12.90 2.90
C GLU A 36 12.05 -12.56 1.66
N GLU A 37 11.45 -13.57 1.02
CA GLU A 37 10.54 -13.35 -0.11
C GLU A 37 9.27 -12.62 0.36
N ILE A 38 8.71 -13.02 1.49
CA ILE A 38 7.52 -12.40 2.08
C ILE A 38 7.80 -10.94 2.47
N ASP A 39 8.94 -10.66 3.10
CA ASP A 39 9.34 -9.29 3.45
C ASP A 39 9.56 -8.42 2.20
N SER A 40 10.12 -9.00 1.14
CA SER A 40 10.30 -8.33 -0.15
C SER A 40 8.95 -8.01 -0.80
N MET A 41 8.03 -8.99 -0.84
CA MET A 41 6.67 -8.78 -1.36
C MET A 41 5.93 -7.70 -0.56
N LEU A 42 6.04 -7.72 0.77
CA LEU A 42 5.43 -6.73 1.64
C LEU A 42 5.99 -5.31 1.39
N THR A 43 7.30 -5.21 1.18
CA THR A 43 7.96 -3.93 0.86
C THR A 43 7.45 -3.36 -0.47
N ILE A 44 7.32 -4.20 -1.50
CA ILE A 44 6.77 -3.81 -2.79
C ILE A 44 5.33 -3.28 -2.65
N VAL A 45 4.49 -4.01 -1.93
CA VAL A 45 3.09 -3.62 -1.69
C VAL A 45 3.01 -2.29 -0.93
N LYS A 46 3.86 -2.07 0.07
CA LYS A 46 3.95 -0.79 0.82
C LYS A 46 4.35 0.39 -0.07
N GLN A 47 5.30 0.19 -0.99
CA GLN A 47 5.75 1.26 -1.88
C GLN A 47 4.70 1.65 -2.93
N ASN A 48 3.81 0.72 -3.28
CA ASN A 48 2.80 0.90 -4.31
C ASN A 48 1.43 1.38 -3.80
N THR A 49 1.25 1.44 -2.47
CA THR A 49 0.00 1.84 -1.81
C THR A 49 0.20 3.10 -0.95
N PRO A 50 -0.76 4.04 -0.94
CA PRO A 50 -0.68 5.24 -0.09
C PRO A 50 -0.92 4.96 1.40
N HIS A 51 -1.33 3.74 1.77
CA HIS A 51 -1.68 3.39 3.15
C HIS A 51 -0.43 3.07 3.99
N PRO A 52 -0.12 3.88 5.03
CA PRO A 52 1.11 3.73 5.80
C PRO A 52 1.18 2.44 6.63
N GLY A 53 0.03 1.83 6.91
CA GLY A 53 -0.10 0.63 7.73
C GLY A 53 -0.67 -0.60 7.01
N ILE A 54 -0.38 -0.82 5.72
CA ILE A 54 -0.95 -1.98 5.01
C ILE A 54 -0.55 -3.33 5.64
N SER A 55 0.63 -3.43 6.26
CA SER A 55 1.01 -4.64 7.03
C SER A 55 0.05 -4.92 8.19
N ASN A 56 -0.54 -3.89 8.78
CA ASN A 56 -1.52 -4.07 9.85
C ASN A 56 -2.83 -4.64 9.31
N LEU A 57 -3.23 -4.23 8.10
CA LEU A 57 -4.39 -4.79 7.42
C LEU A 57 -4.20 -6.28 7.08
N ILE A 58 -2.97 -6.72 6.88
CA ILE A 58 -2.64 -8.11 6.53
C ILE A 58 -2.54 -9.01 7.77
N TYR A 59 -1.84 -8.56 8.81
CA TYR A 59 -1.50 -9.43 9.95
C TYR A 59 -2.40 -9.27 11.19
N TRP A 60 -3.04 -8.12 11.35
CA TRP A 60 -3.70 -7.74 12.61
C TRP A 60 -5.15 -7.31 12.44
N ASP A 61 -5.69 -7.35 11.22
CA ASP A 61 -7.06 -6.99 10.94
C ASP A 61 -8.01 -8.15 11.31
N ASP A 62 -9.08 -7.82 12.01
CA ASP A 62 -10.08 -8.77 12.51
C ASP A 62 -11.28 -8.94 11.58
N ARG A 63 -11.33 -8.19 10.46
CA ARG A 63 -12.45 -8.21 9.51
C ARG A 63 -12.37 -9.34 8.49
N ASP A 64 -11.40 -10.26 8.60
CA ASP A 64 -11.14 -11.38 7.66
C ASP A 64 -11.16 -10.91 6.19
N LEU A 65 -10.52 -9.77 5.91
CA LEU A 65 -10.53 -9.16 4.59
C LEU A 65 -9.81 -10.05 3.56
N SER A 66 -10.38 -10.13 2.36
CA SER A 66 -9.68 -10.73 1.23
C SER A 66 -8.49 -9.86 0.79
N ALA A 67 -7.51 -10.48 0.10
CA ALA A 67 -6.38 -9.75 -0.49
C ALA A 67 -6.83 -8.57 -1.38
N ALA A 68 -7.92 -8.75 -2.12
CA ALA A 68 -8.53 -7.70 -2.94
C ALA A 68 -9.04 -6.52 -2.10
N GLU A 69 -9.74 -6.79 -0.99
CA GLU A 69 -10.26 -5.77 -0.10
C GLU A 69 -9.16 -5.02 0.63
N ILE A 70 -8.08 -5.71 1.04
CA ILE A 70 -6.90 -5.10 1.65
C ILE A 70 -6.24 -4.12 0.68
N VAL A 71 -6.02 -4.54 -0.57
CA VAL A 71 -5.43 -3.67 -1.61
C VAL A 71 -6.35 -2.49 -1.91
N ASP A 72 -7.66 -2.72 -2.03
CA ASP A 72 -8.63 -1.64 -2.26
C ASP A 72 -8.63 -0.62 -1.12
N GLU A 73 -8.66 -1.07 0.13
CA GLU A 73 -8.58 -0.21 1.30
C GLU A 73 -7.27 0.60 1.29
N ALA A 74 -6.17 -0.07 0.99
CA ALA A 74 -4.87 0.56 0.97
C ALA A 74 -4.74 1.61 -0.15
N LEU A 75 -5.32 1.36 -1.33
CA LEU A 75 -5.35 2.31 -2.44
C LEU A 75 -6.30 3.48 -2.20
N ARG A 76 -7.39 3.26 -1.45
CA ARG A 76 -8.36 4.32 -1.08
C ARG A 76 -7.91 5.20 0.08
N TYR A 77 -6.85 4.81 0.80
CA TYR A 77 -6.40 5.55 1.97
C TYR A 77 -6.11 7.01 1.63
N GLN A 78 -6.67 7.91 2.45
CA GLN A 78 -6.44 9.35 2.38
C GLN A 78 -5.89 9.81 3.73
N PRO A 79 -4.67 10.38 3.77
CA PRO A 79 -4.12 10.93 5.01
C PRO A 79 -5.03 12.01 5.59
N ILE A 80 -5.26 11.95 6.90
CA ILE A 80 -5.93 13.03 7.62
C ILE A 80 -4.92 14.16 7.80
N ILE A 81 -5.18 15.32 7.19
CA ILE A 81 -4.38 16.53 7.39
C ILE A 81 -4.83 17.18 8.70
N LEU A 82 -3.98 17.12 9.74
CA LEU A 82 -4.24 17.84 10.99
C LEU A 82 -3.97 19.35 10.77
N PRO A 83 -4.79 20.25 11.34
CA PRO A 83 -4.47 21.67 11.33
C PRO A 83 -3.14 21.90 12.07
N PRO A 84 -2.35 22.92 11.68
CA PRO A 84 -1.14 23.26 12.40
C PRO A 84 -1.50 23.52 13.87
N HIS A 85 -0.76 22.89 14.78
CA HIS A 85 -0.88 23.17 16.20
C HIS A 85 -0.44 24.62 16.42
N GLU A 86 -1.40 25.53 16.64
CA GLU A 86 -1.10 26.86 17.15
C GLU A 86 -0.49 26.67 18.55
N SER A 87 0.82 26.59 18.61
CA SER A 87 1.54 26.77 19.86
C SER A 87 1.12 28.12 20.41
N SER A 88 0.34 28.11 21.49
CA SER A 88 -0.02 29.33 22.21
C SER A 88 1.27 30.07 22.60
N PRO A 89 1.30 31.40 22.45
CA PRO A 89 2.49 32.22 22.71
C PRO A 89 2.96 32.16 24.17
#